data_AF-A0A800J7U8-F1
#
_entry.id   AF-A0A800J7U8-F1
#
_cell.length_a   1.000
_cell.length_b   1.000
_cell.length_c   1.000
_cell.angle_alpha   90.00
_cell.angle_beta   90.00
_cell.angle_gamma   90.00
#
_symmetry.space_group_name_H-M   'P 1'
#
loop_
_entity.id
_entity.type
_entity.pdbx_description
1 polymer ?
#
loop_
_entity_poly.entity_id
_entity_poly.type
_entity_poly.pdbx_seq_one_letter_code
_entity_poly.pdbx_strand_id
1 'polypeptide(L)' 'MLGLRQCEGINIKEWQTRYGLHLQNQQLNFVQELCDDGRAFWEGQHLCLTPKGMLLADRITVQLMP' A
#
# COMPACT_ATOMS: atom_id res chain seq x y z
N MET A 1 2.85 1.61 -14.71
CA MET A 1 3.65 1.01 -13.63
C MET A 1 3.05 1.47 -12.31
N LEU A 2 2.63 0.54 -11.45
CA LEU A 2 1.85 0.79 -10.24
C LEU A 2 2.70 1.54 -9.18
N GLY A 3 2.13 2.57 -8.55
CA GLY A 3 2.85 3.57 -7.75
C GLY A 3 3.59 3.05 -6.50
N LEU A 4 3.35 1.82 -6.05
CA LEU A 4 4.00 1.23 -4.86
C LEU A 4 5.52 1.09 -4.99
N ARG A 5 6.05 1.10 -6.22
CA ARG A 5 7.50 1.06 -6.46
C ARG A 5 8.16 2.43 -6.40
N GLN A 6 7.39 3.50 -6.28
CA GLN A 6 7.93 4.85 -6.08
C GLN A 6 8.24 5.02 -4.60
N CYS A 7 9.44 5.57 -4.30
CA CYS A 7 9.86 5.83 -2.93
C CYS A 7 8.91 6.78 -2.16
N GLU A 8 8.08 7.53 -2.89
CA GLU A 8 7.08 8.46 -2.36
C GLU A 8 5.86 7.76 -1.74
N GLY A 9 5.71 6.44 -1.93
CA GLY A 9 4.57 5.68 -1.43
C GLY A 9 3.29 5.88 -2.26
N ILE A 10 2.20 5.26 -1.83
CA ILE A 10 0.88 5.44 -2.44
C ILE A 10 0.01 6.30 -1.54
N ASN A 11 -0.50 7.40 -2.10
CA ASN A 11 -1.59 8.12 -1.47
C ASN A 11 -2.87 7.29 -1.56
N ILE A 12 -3.32 6.77 -0.42
CA ILE A 12 -4.47 5.86 -0.41
C ILE A 12 -5.75 6.55 -0.85
N LYS A 13 -5.94 7.86 -0.57
CA LYS A 13 -7.11 8.60 -1.04
C LYS A 13 -7.09 8.77 -2.55
N GLU A 14 -5.98 9.22 -3.12
CA GLU A 14 -5.87 9.33 -4.58
C GLU A 14 -5.99 7.97 -5.25
N TRP A 15 -5.46 6.92 -4.63
CA TRP A 15 -5.56 5.56 -5.17
C TRP A 15 -7.01 5.06 -5.16
N GLN A 16 -7.76 5.29 -4.07
CA GLN A 16 -9.21 5.04 -4.01
C GLN A 16 -9.97 5.81 -5.09
N THR A 17 -9.70 7.11 -5.23
CA THR A 17 -10.38 7.96 -6.24
C THR A 17 -10.01 7.58 -7.67
N ARG A 18 -8.73 7.29 -7.93
CA ARG A 18 -8.21 6.98 -9.28
C ARG A 18 -8.70 5.65 -9.80
N TYR A 19 -8.83 4.65 -8.92
CA TYR A 19 -9.26 3.31 -9.29
C TYR A 19 -10.74 3.05 -8.93
N GLY A 20 -11.44 4.00 -8.31
CA GLY A 20 -12.81 3.83 -7.84
C GLY A 20 -12.97 2.72 -6.81
N LEU A 21 -11.89 2.41 -6.08
CA LEU A 21 -11.83 1.28 -5.16
C LEU A 21 -12.21 1.71 -3.75
N HIS A 22 -13.18 1.04 -3.16
CA HIS A 22 -13.36 1.07 -1.71
C HIS A 22 -12.40 0.04 -1.11
N LEU A 23 -11.41 0.49 -0.34
CA LEU A 23 -10.56 -0.45 0.40
C LEU A 23 -11.45 -1.28 1.31
N GLN A 24 -11.50 -2.58 1.04
CA GLN A 24 -12.27 -3.51 1.86
C GLN A 24 -11.55 -3.71 3.20
N ASN A 25 -12.29 -4.12 4.24
CA ASN A 25 -11.71 -4.42 5.56
C ASN A 25 -10.52 -5.39 5.48
N GLN A 26 -10.54 -6.32 4.53
CA GLN A 26 -9.42 -7.24 4.29
C GLN A 26 -8.14 -6.54 3.84
N GLN A 27 -8.25 -5.54 2.97
CA GLN A 27 -7.10 -4.77 2.48
C GLN A 27 -6.56 -3.83 3.57
N LEU A 28 -7.46 -3.26 4.39
CA LEU A 28 -7.05 -2.46 5.55
C LEU A 28 -6.30 -3.31 6.58
N ASN A 29 -6.82 -4.50 6.91
CA ASN A 29 -6.13 -5.44 7.80
C ASN A 29 -4.76 -5.84 7.23
N PHE A 30 -4.68 -6.11 5.92
CA PHE A 30 -3.41 -6.45 5.27
C PHE A 30 -2.40 -5.30 5.34
N VAL A 31 -2.82 -4.06 5.10
CA VAL A 31 -1.94 -2.88 5.25
C VAL A 31 -1.48 -2.71 6.70
N GLN A 32 -2.36 -2.97 7.65
CA GLN A 32 -2.01 -2.92 9.07
C GLN A 32 -1.00 -4.00 9.44
N GLU A 33 -1.18 -5.24 8.98
CA GLU A 33 -0.20 -6.31 9.15
C GLU A 33 1.14 -5.94 8.52
N LEU A 34 1.17 -5.33 7.33
CA LEU A 34 2.41 -4.85 6.71
C LEU A 34 3.11 -3.79 7.57
N CYS A 35 2.36 -2.93 8.24
CA CYS A 35 2.92 -1.95 9.17
C CYS A 35 3.48 -2.62 10.43
N ASP A 36 2.73 -3.55 11.03
CA ASP A 36 3.17 -4.34 12.20
C ASP A 36 4.45 -5.15 11.90
N ASP A 37 4.55 -5.72 10.70
CA ASP A 37 5.71 -6.50 10.25
C ASP A 37 6.91 -5.61 9.84
N GLY A 38 6.78 -4.28 9.93
CA GLY A 38 7.82 -3.31 9.57
C GLY A 38 8.12 -3.26 8.07
N ARG A 39 7.15 -3.65 7.24
CA ARG A 39 7.24 -3.68 5.77
C ARG A 39 6.61 -2.44 5.14
N ALA A 40 5.68 -1.80 5.82
CA ALA A 40 5.09 -0.53 5.44
C ALA A 40 5.09 0.45 6.61
N PHE A 41 4.91 1.72 6.32
CA PHE A 41 4.68 2.76 7.31
C PHE A 41 3.78 3.83 6.72
N TRP A 42 3.05 4.52 7.59
CA TRP A 42 2.22 5.64 7.20
C TRP A 42 3.00 6.95 7.34
N GLU A 43 3.09 7.69 6.24
CA GLU A 43 3.60 9.05 6.22
C GLU A 43 2.45 10.01 5.88
N GLY A 44 1.70 10.40 6.92
CA GLY A 44 0.49 11.20 6.78
C GLY A 44 -0.61 10.44 6.04
N GLN A 45 -0.88 10.83 4.78
CA GLN A 45 -1.87 10.17 3.90
C GLN A 45 -1.24 9.19 2.90
N HIS A 46 0.08 9.04 2.94
CA HIS A 46 0.83 8.15 2.06
C HIS A 46 1.18 6.87 2.80
N LEU A 47 0.90 5.73 2.15
CA LEU A 47 1.41 4.43 2.56
C LEU A 47 2.75 4.20 1.86
N CYS A 48 3.82 4.27 2.63
CA CYS A 48 5.19 4.08 2.15
C CYS A 48 5.67 2.67 2.50
N LEU A 49 6.41 2.03 1.59
CA LEU A 49 7.04 0.75 1.85
C LEU A 49 8.44 0.96 2.40
N THR A 50 8.81 0.17 3.41
CA THR A 50 10.21 0.08 3.83
C THR A 50 11.02 -0.66 2.76
N PRO A 51 12.37 -0.63 2.79
CA PRO A 51 13.18 -1.40 1.85
C PRO A 51 12.81 -2.90 1.81
N LYS A 52 12.41 -3.47 2.96
CA LYS A 52 11.91 -4.85 3.06
C LYS A 52 10.55 -5.02 2.36
N GLY A 53 9.65 -4.06 2.51
CA GLY A 53 8.37 -4.04 1.81
C GLY A 53 8.52 -3.88 0.29
N MET A 54 9.50 -3.07 -0.16
CA MET A 54 9.76 -2.87 -1.59
C MET A 54 10.15 -4.17 -2.31
N LEU A 55 10.85 -5.10 -1.64
CA LEU A 55 11.15 -6.42 -2.19
C LEU A 55 9.88 -7.23 -2.51
N LEU A 56 8.78 -6.93 -1.81
CA LEU A 56 7.48 -7.57 -1.96
C LEU A 56 6.46 -6.63 -2.62
N ALA A 57 6.88 -5.47 -3.14
CA ALA A 57 5.96 -4.45 -3.67
C ALA A 57 5.02 -5.02 -4.73
N ASP A 58 5.51 -5.89 -5.60
CA ASP A 58 4.70 -6.53 -6.65
C ASP A 58 3.57 -7.39 -6.05
N ARG A 59 3.91 -8.22 -5.05
CA ARG A 59 2.92 -9.05 -4.32
C ARG A 59 1.93 -8.20 -3.52
N ILE A 60 2.43 -7.17 -2.84
CA ILE A 60 1.60 -6.24 -2.06
C ILE A 60 0.62 -5.50 -2.98
N THR A 61 1.09 -5.08 -4.15
CA THR A 61 0.26 -4.43 -5.17
C THR A 61 -0.85 -5.35 -5.65
N VAL A 62 -0.54 -6.61 -5.97
CA VAL A 62 -1.55 -7.60 -6.40
C VAL A 62 -2.58 -7.88 -5.31
N GLN A 63 -2.17 -7.96 -4.04
CA GLN A 63 -3.09 -8.17 -2.91
C GLN A 63 -3.97 -6.96 -2.60
N LEU A 64 -3.47 -5.75 -2.90
CA LEU A 64 -4.23 -4.52 -2.73
C LEU A 64 -5.25 -4.32 -3.87
N MET A 65 -4.90 -4.73 -5.09
CA MET A 65 -5.85 -4.72 -6.21
C MET A 65 -6.99 -5.73 -5.94
N PRO A 66 -8.25 -5.36 -6.24
CA PRO A 66 -9.39 -6.27 -6.11
C PRO A 66 -9.32 -7.45 -7.07
#